data_AF-A0A497KEZ0-F1
#
_entry.id   AF-A0A497KEZ0-F1
#
_cell.length_a   1.000
_cell.length_b   1.000
_cell.length_c   1.000
_cell.angle_alpha   90.00
_cell.angle_beta   90.00
_cell.angle_gamma   90.00
#
_symmetry.space_group_name_H-M   'P 1'
#
loop_
_entity.id
_entity.type
_entity.pdbx_description
1 polymer ?
#
loop_
_entity_poly.entity_id
_entity_poly.type
_entity_poly.pdbx_seq_one_letter_code
_entity_poly.pdbx_strand_id
1 'polypeptide(L)'
;MSLEERLKYVKAVFSGSSNWGFGVYELVKFEPEKPHITLRIYNNVFASSVKDKDEAESFVDHYLIGFLQGFFSEIFGKRLKCYETCCIARDKTDYCEFELFPAEEG
;
A
#
# COMPACT_ATOMS: atom_id res chain seq x y z
N MET A 1 -20.41 3.53 4.77
CA MET A 1 -19.84 4.61 3.93
C MET A 1 -20.17 4.34 2.49
N SER A 2 -20.59 5.35 1.74
CA SER A 2 -20.70 5.29 0.28
C SER A 2 -19.31 5.13 -0.36
N LEU A 3 -19.27 4.74 -1.64
CA LEU A 3 -18.03 4.68 -2.40
C LEU A 3 -17.29 6.03 -2.41
N GLU A 4 -18.03 7.12 -2.60
CA GLU A 4 -17.47 8.47 -2.64
C GLU A 4 -16.82 8.85 -1.31
N GLU A 5 -17.48 8.54 -0.19
CA GLU A 5 -16.93 8.78 1.15
C GLU A 5 -15.64 7.98 1.39
N ARG A 6 -15.62 6.70 0.98
CA ARG A 6 -14.43 5.86 1.10
C ARG A 6 -13.27 6.43 0.28
N LEU A 7 -13.50 6.79 -0.98
CA LEU A 7 -12.48 7.37 -1.84
C LEU A 7 -11.96 8.71 -1.31
N LYS A 8 -12.84 9.55 -0.78
CA LYS A 8 -12.45 10.82 -0.14
C LYS A 8 -11.54 10.55 1.06
N TYR A 9 -11.88 9.56 1.89
CA TYR A 9 -11.09 9.20 3.06
C TYR A 9 -9.71 8.63 2.68
N VAL A 10 -9.66 7.72 1.71
CA VAL A 10 -8.41 7.18 1.14
C VAL A 10 -7.51 8.31 0.63
N LYS A 11 -8.05 9.21 -0.20
CA LYS A 11 -7.28 10.34 -0.73
C LYS A 11 -6.77 11.28 0.37
N ALA A 12 -7.56 11.53 1.41
CA ALA A 12 -7.14 12.37 2.53
C ALA A 12 -5.96 11.76 3.30
N VAL A 13 -6.03 10.46 3.61
CA VAL A 13 -4.94 9.74 4.29
C VAL A 13 -3.69 9.69 3.42
N PHE A 14 -3.83 9.38 2.14
CA PHE A 14 -2.71 9.32 1.20
C PHE A 14 -2.02 10.68 1.04
N SER A 15 -2.81 11.76 0.87
CA SER A 15 -2.28 13.12 0.82
C SER A 15 -1.56 13.50 2.12
N GLY A 16 -2.14 13.16 3.28
CA GLY A 16 -1.51 13.37 4.58
C GLY A 16 -0.17 12.64 4.72
N SER A 17 -0.14 11.34 4.39
CA SER A 17 1.08 10.53 4.41
C SER A 17 2.16 11.07 3.46
N SER A 18 1.77 11.53 2.26
CA SER A 18 2.69 12.18 1.33
C SER A 18 3.25 13.50 1.87
N ASN A 19 2.42 14.33 2.50
CA ASN A 19 2.86 15.59 3.12
C ASN A 19 3.81 15.36 4.31
N TRP A 20 3.72 14.20 4.96
CA TRP A 20 4.66 13.79 6.01
C TRP A 20 5.93 13.10 5.48
N GLY A 21 6.05 12.94 4.16
CA GLY A 21 7.25 12.40 3.52
C GLY A 21 7.34 10.88 3.51
N PHE A 22 6.24 10.15 3.75
CA PHE A 22 6.24 8.69 3.69
C PHE A 22 6.26 8.11 2.27
N GLY A 23 6.15 8.97 1.25
CA GLY A 23 6.13 8.60 -0.16
C GLY A 23 4.94 9.22 -0.89
N VAL A 24 4.93 9.14 -2.21
CA VAL A 24 3.84 9.63 -3.06
C VAL A 24 2.93 8.45 -3.40
N TYR A 25 1.71 8.49 -2.90
CA TYR A 25 0.75 7.40 -3.02
C TYR A 25 -0.09 7.54 -4.30
N GLU A 26 -0.12 6.49 -5.12
CA GLU A 26 -0.92 6.39 -6.33
C GLU A 26 -1.88 5.19 -6.23
N LEU A 27 -3.18 5.48 -6.12
CA LEU A 27 -4.22 4.45 -6.14
C LEU A 27 -4.46 3.99 -7.57
N VAL A 28 -3.87 2.86 -7.95
CA VAL A 28 -3.98 2.27 -9.28
C VAL A 28 -5.33 1.59 -9.48
N LYS A 29 -5.80 0.88 -8.44
CA LYS A 29 -7.04 0.11 -8.49
C LYS A 29 -7.78 0.19 -7.16
N PHE A 30 -9.10 0.33 -7.22
CA PHE A 30 -9.98 0.32 -6.05
C PHE A 30 -11.34 -0.29 -6.41
N GLU A 31 -11.52 -1.58 -6.15
CA GLU A 31 -12.79 -2.29 -6.36
C GLU A 31 -13.57 -2.40 -5.04
N PRO A 32 -14.68 -1.66 -4.86
CA PRO A 32 -15.34 -1.62 -3.57
C PRO A 32 -16.22 -2.83 -3.25
N GLU A 33 -16.80 -3.45 -4.28
CA GLU A 33 -17.71 -4.59 -4.15
C GLU A 33 -16.96 -5.89 -3.83
N LYS A 34 -15.89 -6.15 -4.59
CA LYS A 34 -14.90 -7.19 -4.32
C LYS A 34 -13.57 -6.50 -3.99
N PRO A 35 -13.22 -6.31 -2.69
CA PRO A 35 -12.06 -5.52 -2.28
C PRO A 35 -10.78 -5.99 -2.93
N HIS A 36 -10.41 -5.32 -4.01
CA HIS A 36 -9.14 -5.50 -4.67
C HIS A 36 -8.55 -4.11 -4.86
N ILE A 37 -7.46 -3.87 -4.14
CA ILE A 37 -6.76 -2.59 -4.14
C ILE A 37 -5.35 -2.82 -4.66
N THR A 38 -4.94 -1.99 -5.61
CA THR A 38 -3.55 -1.91 -6.06
C THR A 38 -3.08 -0.49 -5.80
N LEU A 39 -1.98 -0.37 -5.06
CA LEU A 39 -1.39 0.89 -4.64
C LEU A 39 0.07 0.92 -5.04
N ARG A 40 0.52 2.04 -5.60
CA ARG A 40 1.95 2.33 -5.78
C ARG A 40 2.37 3.44 -4.82
N ILE A 41 3.59 3.32 -4.31
CA ILE A 41 4.21 4.33 -3.45
C ILE A 41 5.58 4.65 -4.04
N TYR A 42 5.71 5.86 -4.58
CA TYR A 42 6.98 6.40 -5.08
C TYR A 42 7.72 7.09 -3.96
N ASN A 43 9.06 7.20 -4.05
CA ASN A 43 9.90 7.82 -3.02
C ASN A 43 9.62 7.24 -1.62
N ASN A 44 9.36 5.93 -1.55
CA ASN A 44 9.03 5.25 -0.31
C ASN A 44 10.21 5.31 0.66
N VAL A 45 10.06 6.03 1.78
CA VAL A 45 11.16 6.27 2.73
C VAL A 45 11.62 4.98 3.42
N PHE A 46 10.71 4.03 3.64
CA PHE A 46 11.01 2.78 4.32
C PHE A 46 11.93 1.91 3.44
N ALA A 47 11.59 1.76 2.16
CA ALA A 47 12.41 1.04 1.19
C ALA A 47 13.65 1.81 0.71
N SER A 48 13.59 3.14 0.59
CA SER A 48 14.70 3.95 0.09
C SER A 48 15.95 3.87 0.97
N SER A 49 15.77 3.56 2.26
CA SER A 49 16.86 3.40 3.23
C SER A 49 17.70 2.14 3.03
N VAL A 50 17.18 1.15 2.28
CA VAL A 50 17.80 -0.16 2.07
C VAL A 50 18.05 -0.50 0.60
N LYS A 51 17.70 0.40 -0.33
CA LYS A 51 17.76 0.16 -1.78
C LYS A 51 19.13 -0.21 -2.35
N ASP A 52 20.21 0.22 -1.68
CA ASP A 52 21.59 -0.01 -2.11
C ASP A 52 22.29 -1.08 -1.26
N LYS A 53 21.52 -1.84 -0.47
CA LYS A 53 22.05 -2.96 0.32
C LYS A 53 21.76 -4.26 -0.43
N ASP A 54 22.79 -5.06 -0.68
CA ASP A 54 22.71 -6.41 -1.26
C ASP A 54 21.90 -7.43 -0.40
N GLU A 55 21.14 -6.96 0.58
CA GLU A 55 20.45 -7.75 1.62
C GLU A 55 18.93 -7.83 1.41
N ALA A 56 18.36 -7.11 0.44
CA ALA A 56 16.91 -7.06 0.22
C ALA A 56 16.36 -8.29 -0.54
N GLU A 57 16.66 -9.51 -0.06
CA GLU A 57 16.09 -10.75 -0.62
C GLU A 57 14.62 -10.99 -0.21
N SER A 58 14.05 -10.22 0.72
CA SER A 58 12.67 -10.40 1.20
C SER A 58 11.94 -9.07 1.42
N PHE A 59 10.59 -9.16 1.46
CA PHE A 59 9.65 -8.05 1.65
C PHE A 59 10.13 -7.05 2.71
N VAL A 60 10.53 -5.86 2.27
CA VAL A 60 11.23 -4.89 3.11
C VAL A 60 10.26 -4.03 3.91
N ASP A 61 9.01 -3.90 3.45
CA ASP A 61 8.11 -2.86 3.94
C ASP A 61 7.01 -3.33 4.91
N HIS A 62 7.42 -4.04 5.96
CA HIS A 62 6.50 -4.57 6.98
C HIS A 62 5.61 -3.50 7.62
N TYR A 63 6.12 -2.27 7.77
CA TYR A 63 5.33 -1.16 8.29
C TYR A 63 4.18 -0.81 7.35
N LEU A 64 4.46 -0.59 6.06
CA LEU A 64 3.43 -0.25 5.08
C LEU A 64 2.45 -1.40 4.89
N ILE A 65 2.92 -2.65 4.87
CA ILE A 65 2.04 -3.82 4.83
C ILE A 65 1.03 -3.80 6.00
N GLY A 66 1.51 -3.62 7.23
CA GLY A 66 0.65 -3.56 8.41
C GLY A 66 -0.31 -2.38 8.40
N PHE A 67 0.21 -1.19 8.06
CA PHE A 67 -0.57 0.04 7.96
C PHE A 67 -1.69 -0.08 6.93
N LEU A 68 -1.37 -0.47 5.70
CA LEU A 68 -2.32 -0.62 4.61
C LEU A 68 -3.36 -1.70 4.90
N GLN A 69 -2.92 -2.84 5.45
CA GLN A 69 -3.83 -3.91 5.86
C GLN A 69 -4.86 -3.42 6.89
N GLY A 70 -4.41 -2.73 7.94
CA GLY A 70 -5.30 -2.20 8.97
C GLY A 70 -6.25 -1.13 8.42
N PHE A 71 -5.70 -0.16 7.71
CA PHE A 71 -6.44 0.97 7.14
C PHE A 71 -7.56 0.53 6.19
N PHE A 72 -7.24 -0.33 5.23
CA PHE A 72 -8.24 -0.80 4.28
C PHE A 72 -9.21 -1.81 4.90
N SER A 73 -8.77 -2.63 5.87
CA SER A 73 -9.71 -3.50 6.59
C SER A 73 -10.81 -2.71 7.29
N GLU A 74 -10.47 -1.55 7.86
CA GLU A 74 -11.43 -0.62 8.47
C GLU A 74 -12.38 -0.01 7.42
N ILE A 75 -11.85 0.50 6.31
CA ILE A 75 -12.66 1.09 5.21
C ILE A 75 -13.70 0.10 4.68
N PHE A 76 -13.32 -1.16 4.56
CA PHE A 76 -14.13 -2.22 3.98
C PHE A 76 -14.94 -3.01 4.99
N GLY A 77 -14.72 -2.80 6.29
CA GLY A 77 -15.37 -3.56 7.37
C GLY A 77 -15.11 -5.07 7.30
N LYS A 78 -13.98 -5.48 6.71
CA LYS A 78 -13.61 -6.89 6.55
C LYS A 78 -12.10 -7.05 6.59
N ARG A 79 -11.62 -8.20 7.04
CA ARG A 79 -10.19 -8.47 7.11
C ARG A 79 -9.60 -8.60 5.70
N LEU A 80 -8.64 -7.75 5.37
CA LEU A 80 -7.83 -7.88 4.17
C LEU A 80 -6.44 -8.46 4.50
N LYS A 81 -5.77 -8.97 3.48
CA LYS A 81 -4.32 -9.23 3.48
C LYS A 81 -3.67 -8.22 2.54
N CYS A 82 -2.43 -7.84 2.84
CA CYS A 82 -1.63 -6.94 2.01
C CYS A 82 -0.32 -7.63 1.62
N TYR A 83 0.07 -7.52 0.35
CA TYR A 83 1.31 -8.08 -0.18
C TYR A 83 2.08 -7.01 -0.94
N GLU A 84 3.38 -6.91 -0.68
CA GLU A 84 4.28 -6.11 -1.50
C GLU A 84 4.68 -6.93 -2.74
N THR A 85 4.16 -6.55 -3.91
CA THR A 85 4.40 -7.27 -5.17
C THR A 85 5.66 -6.79 -5.89
N CYS A 86 6.04 -5.53 -5.68
CA CYS A 86 7.19 -4.88 -6.30
C CYS A 86 7.81 -3.88 -5.32
N CYS A 87 9.13 -3.66 -5.32
CA CYS A 87 9.73 -2.57 -4.57
C CYS A 87 11.07 -2.08 -5.10
N ILE A 88 11.33 -0.78 -4.94
CA ILE A 88 12.57 -0.10 -5.32
C ILE A 88 13.84 -0.71 -4.70
N ALA A 89 13.71 -1.42 -3.58
CA ALA A 89 14.86 -2.00 -2.89
C ALA A 89 15.27 -3.37 -3.44
N ARG A 90 14.36 -4.08 -4.09
CA ARG A 90 14.58 -5.44 -4.62
C ARG A 90 14.55 -5.46 -6.14
N ASP A 91 13.68 -4.66 -6.72
CA ASP A 91 13.31 -4.68 -8.13
C ASP A 91 13.82 -3.41 -8.81
N LYS A 92 14.17 -3.50 -10.11
CA LYS A 92 14.62 -2.34 -10.91
C LYS A 92 13.44 -1.43 -11.29
N THR A 93 12.81 -0.83 -10.31
CA THR A 93 11.60 0.01 -10.41
C THR A 93 11.75 1.30 -9.61
N ASP A 94 10.86 2.26 -9.82
CA ASP A 94 10.83 3.57 -9.16
C ASP A 94 9.73 3.70 -8.08
N TYR A 95 8.99 2.61 -7.82
CA TYR A 95 7.95 2.53 -6.79
C TYR A 95 7.98 1.20 -6.03
N CYS A 96 7.30 1.15 -4.89
CA CYS A 96 6.86 -0.10 -4.29
C CYS A 96 5.35 -0.27 -4.50
N GLU A 97 4.93 -1.47 -4.88
CA GLU A 97 3.55 -1.82 -5.21
C GLU A 97 2.99 -2.78 -4.17
N PHE A 98 1.74 -2.51 -3.79
CA PHE A 98 1.02 -3.25 -2.77
C PHE A 98 -0.33 -3.67 -3.31
N GLU A 99 -0.64 -4.96 -3.16
CA GLU A 99 -1.94 -5.52 -3.46
C GLU A 99 -2.67 -5.92 -2.18
N LEU A 100 -3.96 -5.57 -2.11
CA LEU A 100 -4.83 -5.95 -1.01
C LEU A 100 -6.06 -6.69 -1.50
N PHE A 101 -6.39 -7.78 -0.80
CA PHE A 101 -7.53 -8.65 -1.09
C PHE A 101 -8.12 -9.28 0.18
N PRO A 102 -9.36 -9.80 0.16
CA PRO A 102 -10.00 -10.38 1.34
C PRO A 102 -9.21 -11.57 1.90
N ALA A 103 -9.14 -11.68 3.22
CA ALA A 103 -8.39 -12.76 3.87
C ALA A 103 -9.02 -14.15 3.72
N GLU A 104 -10.30 -14.23 3.32
CA GLU A 104 -11.13 -15.45 3.24
C GLU A 104 -11.42 -15.95 1.80
N GLU A 105 -10.54 -15.68 0.84
CA GLU A 105 -10.49 -16.42 -0.44
C GLU A 105 -9.20 -17.28 -0.51
N GLY A 106 -9.04 -18.21 0.44
CA GLY A 106 -7.95 -19.19 0.49
C GLY A 106 -8.36 -20.43 1.28
#